data_AF-A0A958VA03-F1
#
_entry.id   AF-A0A958VA03-F1
#
_cell.length_a   1.000
_cell.length_b   1.000
_cell.length_c   1.000
_cell.angle_alpha   90.00
_cell.angle_beta   90.00
_cell.angle_gamma   90.00
#
_symmetry.space_group_name_H-M   'P 1'
#
loop_
_entity.id
_entity.type
_entity.pdbx_description
1 polymer ?
#
loop_
_entity_poly.entity_id
_entity_poly.type
_entity_poly.pdbx_seq_one_letter_code
_entity_poly.pdbx_strand_id
1 'polypeptide(L)'
;MKTLFSLSLFALILVACNSEEPKSDATQTTQDEDTLAVDSSLVDTLSDDTLEAQGYDIKEEEKIEENIEKKYGEQWEFCDCIVRNDSVNKALETADDAQVDKIIARMDVIEKHCKKMLTMPNSTPEERTKYQRKVNKCLRENGLK
;
A
#
# COMPACT_ATOMS: atom_id res chain seq x y z
N MET A 1 11.78 29.03 -51.13
CA MET A 1 10.75 30.00 -50.69
C MET A 1 9.48 29.20 -50.40
N LYS A 2 8.97 29.29 -49.16
CA LYS A 2 7.66 28.77 -48.67
C LYS A 2 7.61 27.21 -48.61
N THR A 3 7.14 26.57 -47.54
CA THR A 3 6.06 26.90 -46.61
C THR A 3 6.36 26.37 -45.20
N LEU A 4 6.05 27.22 -44.21
CA LEU A 4 6.05 26.94 -42.78
C LEU A 4 4.96 25.93 -42.43
N PHE A 5 5.33 24.84 -41.75
CA PHE A 5 4.38 23.87 -41.20
C PHE A 5 3.82 24.41 -39.88
N SER A 6 2.59 24.92 -39.98
CA SER A 6 1.50 24.90 -39.00
C SER A 6 1.88 24.79 -37.52
N LEU A 7 1.83 25.93 -36.81
CA LEU A 7 1.77 26.02 -35.35
C LEU A 7 0.52 25.28 -34.87
N SER A 8 0.73 24.20 -34.10
CA SER A 8 -0.32 23.42 -33.46
C SER A 8 -1.08 24.28 -32.44
N LEU A 9 -2.40 24.33 -32.66
CA LEU A 9 -3.42 24.98 -31.86
C LEU A 9 -3.64 24.17 -30.57
N PHE A 10 -2.85 24.42 -29.53
CA PHE A 10 -3.10 23.87 -28.19
C PHE A 10 -4.08 24.80 -27.45
N ALA A 11 -5.38 24.54 -27.62
CA ALA A 11 -6.45 25.23 -26.92
C ALA A 11 -7.09 24.28 -25.89
N LEU A 12 -7.04 24.72 -24.62
CA LEU A 12 -7.91 24.39 -23.48
C LEU A 12 -7.92 22.91 -23.05
N ILE A 13 -7.76 22.60 -21.76
CA ILE A 13 -8.81 22.78 -20.75
C ILE A 13 -8.16 22.98 -19.37
N LEU A 14 -8.34 24.16 -18.77
CA LEU A 14 -8.21 24.37 -17.33
C LEU A 14 -9.57 24.05 -16.69
N VAL A 15 -9.72 22.85 -16.13
CA VAL A 15 -10.78 22.61 -15.14
C VAL A 15 -10.20 23.01 -13.79
N ALA A 16 -10.60 24.19 -13.33
CA ALA A 16 -10.49 24.60 -11.94
C ALA A 16 -11.41 23.72 -11.10
N CYS A 17 -10.85 22.95 -10.19
CA CYS A 17 -11.62 22.30 -9.14
C CYS A 17 -11.85 23.33 -8.03
N ASN A 18 -13.01 24.00 -8.07
CA ASN A 18 -13.58 24.69 -6.91
C ASN A 18 -14.12 23.62 -5.97
N SER A 19 -13.44 23.36 -4.86
CA SER A 19 -14.06 22.62 -3.75
C SER A 19 -14.74 23.63 -2.85
N GLU A 20 -16.06 23.63 -2.86
CA GLU A 20 -16.89 24.34 -1.89
C GLU A 20 -16.66 23.73 -0.50
N GLU A 21 -16.30 24.56 0.47
CA GLU A 21 -16.34 24.24 1.90
C GLU A 21 -17.78 24.39 2.42
N PRO A 22 -18.37 23.41 3.10
CA PRO A 22 -19.55 23.65 3.90
C PRO A 22 -19.15 24.20 5.27
N LYS A 23 -19.53 25.46 5.51
CA LYS A 23 -19.58 26.09 6.83
C LYS A 23 -20.74 25.50 7.64
N SER A 24 -20.47 25.05 8.86
CA SER A 24 -21.35 25.37 9.99
C SER A 24 -20.54 25.34 11.29
N ASP A 25 -20.52 26.49 11.95
CA ASP A 25 -19.92 26.73 13.26
C ASP A 25 -21.05 26.76 14.32
N ALA A 26 -20.65 26.52 15.58
CA ALA A 26 -21.34 26.77 16.85
C ALA A 26 -22.16 25.64 17.56
N THR A 27 -21.46 24.96 18.48
CA THR A 27 -21.60 25.08 19.96
C THR A 27 -22.72 24.33 20.76
N GLN A 28 -22.22 23.46 21.66
CA GLN A 28 -22.60 23.12 23.07
C GLN A 28 -23.47 21.89 23.46
N THR A 29 -22.77 20.99 24.20
CA THR A 29 -23.05 20.35 25.52
C THR A 29 -24.14 19.30 25.70
N THR A 30 -23.73 18.09 26.10
CA THR A 30 -24.06 17.31 27.35
C THR A 30 -23.83 15.81 27.07
N GLN A 31 -22.91 15.15 27.79
CA GLN A 31 -23.22 14.12 28.82
C GLN A 31 -24.41 13.23 28.45
N ASP A 32 -24.15 11.95 28.15
CA ASP A 32 -24.62 10.86 29.01
C ASP A 32 -23.97 9.52 28.63
N GLU A 33 -23.71 8.75 29.68
CA GLU A 33 -23.23 7.38 29.67
C GLU A 33 -24.23 6.45 28.97
N ASP A 34 -23.74 5.47 28.20
CA ASP A 34 -24.39 4.16 28.26
C ASP A 34 -23.38 3.02 28.05
N THR A 35 -23.29 2.24 29.10
CA THR A 35 -22.49 1.03 29.29
C THR A 35 -23.09 -0.13 28.51
N LEU A 36 -22.30 -0.80 27.66
CA LEU A 36 -22.47 -2.23 27.42
C LEU A 36 -21.11 -2.92 27.45
N ALA A 37 -20.78 -3.40 28.65
CA ALA A 37 -19.82 -4.48 28.82
C ALA A 37 -20.37 -5.73 28.09
N VAL A 38 -19.69 -6.16 27.04
CA VAL A 38 -19.76 -7.54 26.56
C VAL A 38 -18.36 -8.10 26.68
N ASP A 39 -18.12 -8.72 27.82
CA ASP A 39 -17.09 -9.75 27.94
C ASP A 39 -17.52 -10.91 27.04
N SER A 40 -16.81 -11.06 25.92
CA SER A 40 -16.81 -12.31 25.17
C SER A 40 -15.36 -12.61 24.86
N SER A 41 -14.73 -13.30 25.82
CA SER A 41 -13.78 -14.38 25.56
C SER A 41 -14.16 -15.13 24.27
N LEU A 42 -13.64 -14.65 23.14
CA LEU A 42 -13.60 -15.39 21.90
C LEU A 42 -12.14 -15.48 21.49
N VAL A 43 -11.54 -16.55 21.99
CA VAL A 43 -10.30 -17.14 21.46
C VAL A 43 -10.62 -17.54 20.03
N ASP A 44 -10.51 -16.58 19.11
CA ASP A 44 -10.77 -16.82 17.70
C ASP A 44 -9.55 -17.52 17.10
N THR A 45 -9.56 -18.84 17.30
CA THR A 45 -8.72 -19.79 16.60
C THR A 45 -9.22 -19.86 15.16
N LEU A 46 -8.95 -18.84 14.34
CA LEU A 46 -9.06 -18.96 12.89
C LEU A 46 -7.74 -19.55 12.38
N SER A 47 -7.62 -20.85 12.62
CA SER A 47 -6.90 -21.71 11.69
C SER A 47 -7.80 -21.91 10.47
N ASP A 48 -7.18 -21.94 9.30
CA ASP A 48 -7.75 -22.23 7.99
C ASP A 48 -8.38 -21.01 7.28
N ASP A 49 -7.50 -20.25 6.61
CA ASP A 49 -7.84 -19.29 5.57
C ASP A 49 -8.71 -19.99 4.52
N THR A 50 -10.03 -19.85 4.64
CA THR A 50 -10.96 -20.23 3.57
C THR A 50 -10.78 -19.21 2.44
N LEU A 51 -10.08 -19.65 1.40
CA LEU A 51 -9.91 -18.98 0.12
C LEU A 51 -11.28 -18.82 -0.57
N GLU A 52 -12.08 -17.86 -0.13
CA GLU A 52 -13.13 -17.30 -0.99
C GLU A 52 -12.48 -16.25 -1.89
N ALA A 53 -11.76 -16.76 -2.89
CA ALA A 53 -11.19 -15.98 -3.97
C ALA A 53 -12.30 -15.53 -4.92
N GLN A 54 -12.46 -14.22 -5.04
CA GLN A 54 -13.19 -13.64 -6.16
C GLN A 54 -12.41 -13.94 -7.45
N GLY A 55 -12.77 -15.01 -8.16
CA GLY A 55 -12.50 -15.19 -9.59
C GLY A 55 -11.05 -15.30 -10.07
N TYR A 56 -10.04 -15.33 -9.20
CA TYR A 56 -8.64 -15.59 -9.56
C TYR A 56 -8.33 -17.09 -9.32
N ASP A 57 -7.90 -17.80 -10.37
CA ASP A 57 -7.53 -19.22 -10.27
C ASP A 57 -6.21 -19.32 -9.50
N ILE A 58 -6.15 -20.15 -8.45
CA ILE A 58 -4.93 -20.42 -7.67
C ILE A 58 -3.76 -20.81 -8.59
N LYS A 59 -4.06 -21.50 -9.69
CA LYS A 59 -3.06 -21.89 -10.71
C LYS A 59 -2.48 -20.71 -11.47
N GLU A 60 -3.18 -19.58 -11.51
CA GLU A 60 -2.68 -18.34 -12.11
C GLU A 60 -1.73 -17.60 -11.17
N GLU A 61 -2.03 -17.57 -9.86
CA GLU A 61 -1.14 -16.99 -8.84
C GLU A 61 0.20 -17.74 -8.78
N GLU A 62 0.16 -19.08 -8.70
CA GLU A 62 1.37 -19.91 -8.70
C GLU A 62 2.25 -19.63 -9.94
N LYS A 63 1.64 -19.48 -11.12
CA LYS A 63 2.38 -19.14 -12.35
C LYS A 63 2.96 -17.73 -12.31
N ILE A 64 2.26 -16.78 -11.71
CA ILE A 64 2.79 -15.42 -11.53
C ILE A 64 4.02 -15.46 -10.64
N GLU A 65 3.96 -16.20 -9.53
CA GLU A 65 5.08 -16.39 -8.61
C GLU A 65 6.29 -17.03 -9.28
N GLU A 66 6.11 -18.15 -9.99
CA GLU A 66 7.18 -18.81 -10.73
C GLU A 66 7.84 -17.87 -11.76
N ASN A 67 7.04 -17.08 -12.48
CA ASN A 67 7.57 -16.14 -13.47
C ASN A 67 8.33 -14.97 -12.82
N ILE A 68 7.88 -14.51 -11.66
CA ILE A 68 8.57 -13.48 -10.89
C ILE A 68 9.90 -14.02 -10.39
N GLU A 69 9.93 -15.21 -9.80
CA GLU A 69 11.17 -15.82 -9.29
C GLU A 69 12.16 -16.10 -10.42
N LYS A 70 11.69 -16.59 -11.57
CA LYS A 70 12.53 -16.82 -12.74
C LYS A 70 13.19 -15.54 -13.25
N LYS A 71 12.52 -14.39 -13.13
CA LYS A 71 13.00 -13.10 -13.65
C LYS A 71 13.82 -12.31 -12.63
N TYR A 72 13.41 -12.32 -11.36
CA TYR A 72 13.95 -11.46 -10.31
C TYR A 72 14.74 -12.22 -9.24
N GLY A 73 14.69 -13.55 -9.24
CA GLY A 73 15.27 -14.42 -8.23
C GLY A 73 14.32 -14.67 -7.07
N GLU A 74 14.82 -15.37 -6.04
CA GLU A 74 14.08 -15.69 -4.82
C GLU A 74 13.39 -14.45 -4.24
N GLN A 75 12.10 -14.57 -3.94
CA GLN A 75 11.31 -13.50 -3.36
C GLN A 75 11.32 -13.60 -1.83
N TRP A 76 11.29 -12.46 -1.16
CA TRP A 76 11.15 -12.42 0.29
C TRP A 76 9.69 -12.58 0.72
N GLU A 77 9.53 -13.05 1.94
CA GLU A 77 8.24 -13.13 2.59
C GLU A 77 7.61 -11.75 2.78
N PHE A 78 6.28 -11.72 2.90
CA PHE A 78 5.52 -10.49 3.04
C PHE A 78 6.06 -9.55 4.12
N CYS A 79 6.29 -10.06 5.34
CA CYS A 79 6.70 -9.21 6.45
C CYS A 79 8.15 -8.72 6.32
N ASP A 80 9.04 -9.51 5.72
CA ASP A 80 10.40 -9.07 5.39
C ASP A 80 10.38 -7.85 4.46
N CYS A 81 9.51 -7.89 3.45
CA CYS A 81 9.33 -6.77 2.53
C CYS A 81 8.77 -5.53 3.24
N ILE A 82 7.81 -5.67 4.15
CA ILE A 82 7.25 -4.54 4.91
C ILE A 82 8.31 -3.91 5.83
N VAL A 83 9.01 -4.71 6.63
CA VAL A 83 10.02 -4.22 7.59
C VAL A 83 11.18 -3.52 6.87
N ARG A 84 11.65 -4.09 5.76
CA ARG A 84 12.79 -3.51 5.02
C ARG A 84 12.39 -2.23 4.29
N ASN A 85 11.18 -2.16 3.74
CA ASN A 85 10.67 -0.91 3.16
C ASN A 85 10.47 0.17 4.23
N ASP A 86 9.92 -0.17 5.40
CA ASP A 86 9.79 0.77 6.53
C ASP A 86 11.16 1.31 6.96
N SER A 87 12.16 0.44 7.07
CA SER A 87 13.53 0.83 7.41
C SER A 87 14.13 1.81 6.41
N VAL A 88 13.91 1.61 5.11
CA VAL A 88 14.44 2.50 4.08
C VAL A 88 13.68 3.83 4.03
N ASN A 89 12.37 3.82 4.20
CA ASN A 89 11.58 5.05 4.29
C ASN A 89 12.06 5.91 5.47
N LYS A 90 12.26 5.31 6.66
CA LYS A 90 12.81 6.00 7.84
C LYS A 90 14.22 6.52 7.61
N ALA A 91 15.07 5.76 6.90
CA ALA A 91 16.41 6.21 6.56
C ALA A 91 16.35 7.44 5.63
N LEU A 92 15.43 7.44 4.65
CA LEU A 92 15.28 8.53 3.69
C LEU A 92 14.81 9.84 4.35
N GLU A 93 13.94 9.76 5.36
CA GLU A 93 13.46 10.93 6.12
C GLU A 93 14.59 11.73 6.80
N THR A 94 15.72 11.10 7.09
CA THR A 94 16.83 11.69 7.84
C THR A 94 18.15 11.71 7.08
N ALA A 95 18.14 11.30 5.81
CA ALA A 95 19.34 11.14 5.00
C ALA A 95 19.95 12.48 4.58
N ASP A 96 21.27 12.55 4.57
CA ASP A 96 22.01 13.57 3.82
C ASP A 96 22.23 13.15 2.35
N ASP A 97 22.61 14.10 1.50
CA ASP A 97 22.83 13.87 0.07
C ASP A 97 23.86 12.75 -0.20
N ALA A 98 24.84 12.54 0.69
CA ALA A 98 25.85 11.51 0.54
C ALA A 98 25.32 10.09 0.87
N GLN A 99 24.19 10.00 1.57
CA GLN A 99 23.53 8.76 1.93
C GLN A 99 22.42 8.37 0.94
N VAL A 100 21.82 9.33 0.23
CA VAL A 100 20.71 9.10 -0.71
C VAL A 100 21.05 8.01 -1.73
N ASP A 101 22.21 8.05 -2.37
CA ASP A 101 22.62 7.04 -3.36
C ASP A 101 22.68 5.62 -2.77
N LYS A 102 23.13 5.49 -1.52
CA LYS A 102 23.20 4.19 -0.84
C LYS A 102 21.80 3.69 -0.49
N ILE A 103 20.91 4.60 -0.09
CA ILE A 103 19.52 4.28 0.23
C ILE A 103 18.79 3.84 -1.03
N ILE A 104 18.95 4.53 -2.16
CA ILE A 104 18.38 4.14 -3.46
C ILE A 104 18.89 2.76 -3.88
N ALA A 105 20.20 2.51 -3.81
CA ALA A 105 20.75 1.18 -4.11
C ALA A 105 20.15 0.08 -3.20
N ARG A 106 19.81 0.42 -1.95
CA ARG A 106 19.11 -0.49 -1.05
C ARG A 106 17.65 -0.68 -1.45
N MET A 107 16.96 0.37 -1.90
CA MET A 107 15.60 0.28 -2.45
C MET A 107 15.56 -0.68 -3.63
N ASP A 108 16.51 -0.60 -4.56
CA ASP A 108 16.58 -1.48 -5.73
C ASP A 108 16.65 -2.97 -5.34
N VAL A 109 17.45 -3.28 -4.32
CA VAL A 109 17.56 -4.65 -3.79
C VAL A 109 16.23 -5.09 -3.18
N ILE A 110 15.59 -4.23 -2.39
CA ILE A 110 14.29 -4.56 -1.78
C ILE A 110 13.24 -4.76 -2.88
N GLU A 111 13.16 -3.85 -3.84
CA GLU A 111 12.21 -3.92 -4.95
C GLU A 111 12.38 -5.22 -5.75
N LYS A 112 13.62 -5.66 -6.00
CA LYS A 112 13.92 -6.92 -6.68
C LYS A 112 13.38 -8.15 -5.93
N HIS A 113 13.52 -8.17 -4.61
CA HIS A 113 13.08 -9.30 -3.78
C HIS A 113 11.60 -9.22 -3.37
N CYS A 114 10.95 -8.07 -3.56
CA CYS A 114 9.57 -7.83 -3.16
C CYS A 114 8.61 -7.68 -4.36
N LYS A 115 9.00 -8.16 -5.55
CA LYS A 115 8.20 -8.05 -6.77
C LYS A 115 6.87 -8.78 -6.69
N LYS A 116 6.79 -9.88 -5.93
CA LYS A 116 5.53 -10.58 -5.66
C LYS A 116 4.45 -9.62 -5.14
N MET A 117 4.75 -8.84 -4.10
CA MET A 117 3.79 -7.89 -3.52
C MET A 117 3.35 -6.78 -4.46
N LEU A 118 4.20 -6.39 -5.42
CA LEU A 118 3.91 -5.33 -6.38
C LEU A 118 3.09 -5.81 -7.59
N THR A 119 3.07 -7.12 -7.82
CA THR A 119 2.46 -7.71 -9.04
C THR A 119 1.12 -8.38 -8.73
N MET A 120 0.92 -8.84 -7.49
CA MET A 120 -0.34 -9.46 -7.09
C MET A 120 -1.49 -8.44 -7.05
N PRO A 121 -2.69 -8.82 -7.51
CA PRO A 121 -3.85 -7.93 -7.50
C PRO A 121 -4.24 -7.55 -6.06
N ASN A 122 -4.54 -6.26 -5.86
CA ASN A 122 -5.04 -5.70 -4.61
C ASN A 122 -6.03 -4.55 -4.93
N SER A 123 -7.00 -4.88 -5.78
CA SER A 123 -7.81 -3.92 -6.53
C SER A 123 -9.10 -3.53 -5.80
N THR A 124 -9.65 -4.44 -4.99
CA THR A 124 -10.90 -4.18 -4.27
C THR A 124 -10.67 -3.46 -2.93
N PRO A 125 -11.66 -2.71 -2.42
CA PRO A 125 -11.55 -2.10 -1.09
C PRO A 125 -11.34 -3.12 0.03
N GLU A 126 -11.94 -4.31 -0.10
CA GLU A 126 -11.82 -5.38 0.88
C GLU A 126 -10.40 -5.97 0.89
N GLU A 127 -9.83 -6.27 -0.29
CA GLU A 127 -8.43 -6.70 -0.44
C GLU A 127 -7.48 -5.68 0.17
N ARG A 128 -7.65 -4.38 -0.13
CA ARG A 128 -6.81 -3.32 0.43
C ARG A 128 -6.90 -3.25 1.95
N THR A 129 -8.10 -3.46 2.50
CA THR A 129 -8.30 -3.48 3.95
C THR A 129 -7.62 -4.69 4.59
N LYS A 130 -7.74 -5.88 3.99
CA LYS A 130 -7.04 -7.10 4.43
C LYS A 130 -5.52 -6.91 4.37
N TYR A 131 -5.00 -6.35 3.28
CA TYR A 131 -3.59 -5.99 3.12
C TYR A 131 -3.12 -5.04 4.23
N GLN A 132 -3.86 -3.96 4.48
CA GLN A 132 -3.52 -2.98 5.53
C GLN A 132 -3.50 -3.62 6.93
N ARG A 133 -4.41 -4.55 7.23
CA ARG A 133 -4.39 -5.32 8.48
C ARG A 133 -3.12 -6.16 8.59
N LYS A 134 -2.72 -6.86 7.52
CA LYS A 134 -1.46 -7.64 7.48
C LYS A 134 -0.23 -6.75 7.69
N VAL A 135 -0.17 -5.58 7.04
CA VAL A 135 0.90 -4.59 7.24
C VAL A 135 0.97 -4.13 8.69
N ASN A 136 -0.16 -3.70 9.26
CA ASN A 136 -0.21 -3.21 10.64
C ASN A 136 0.21 -4.29 11.66
N LYS A 137 -0.21 -5.54 11.43
CA LYS A 137 0.19 -6.68 12.27
C LYS A 137 1.71 -6.87 12.23
N CYS A 138 2.29 -6.94 11.03
CA CYS A 138 3.73 -7.09 10.84
C CYS A 138 4.54 -5.98 11.53
N LEU A 139 4.15 -4.71 11.35
CA LEU A 139 4.83 -3.57 11.97
C LEU A 139 4.76 -3.62 13.50
N ARG A 140 3.60 -3.96 14.07
CA ARG A 140 3.41 -4.06 15.53
C ARG A 140 4.24 -5.19 16.13
N GLU A 141 4.23 -6.37 15.51
CA GLU A 141 4.99 -7.53 15.97
C GLU A 141 6.51 -7.31 15.93
N ASN A 142 6.97 -6.39 15.07
CA ASN A 142 8.38 -5.98 14.97
C ASN A 142 8.69 -4.70 15.77
N GLY A 143 7.76 -4.16 16.55
CA GLY A 143 7.98 -2.97 17.38
C GLY A 143 8.17 -1.66 16.60
N LEU A 144 7.65 -1.59 15.37
CA LEU A 144 7.80 -0.44 14.47
C LEU A 144 6.58 0.50 14.50
N LYS A 145 5.49 0.09 15.14
CA LYS A 145 4.21 0.81 15.26
C LYS A 145 3.46 0.44 16.54
#